data_AF-A0A2V9KFY9-F1
#
_entry.id   AF-A0A2V9KFY9-F1
#
_cell.length_a   1.000
_cell.length_b   1.000
_cell.length_c   1.000
_cell.angle_alpha   90.00
_cell.angle_beta   90.00
_cell.angle_gamma   90.00
#
_symmetry.space_group_name_H-M   'P 1'
#
loop_
_entity.id
_entity.type
_entity.pdbx_description
1 polymer ?
#
loop_
_entity_poly.entity_id
_entity_poly.type
_entity_poly.pdbx_seq_one_letter_code
_entity_poly.pdbx_strand_id
1 'polypeptide(L)'
;MPGRRELIAARRQNESARHRSKLPRQAFISSDWSKILDDRAPFTLDAFSRETLEFPAVVTLLARRLSGPLAAPLMARLEPGTDLDAIQRELQLVGEAMEFLKAESRPSFAEMGDPRGILAGLRVEGQTCSAAEILSLLALVGAVADVRALLAKSLLRLMGELARALADFQVISKTLEGKILPDGTLDSSASPELKRLRLAILETRGEIERTLEKLLRRWEAAGALQDAVVTLRNDRFVLPVKVEEKRRVEGVVHGASASGATVFVDPLETLPLNNELPAPPRRLERHVSRAPAGAPRGRRIAQPAGPRVRKG
;
A
#
# COMPACT_ATOMS: atom_id res chain seq x y z
N MET A 1 44.90 -3.43 -48.08
CA MET A 1 45.55 -2.98 -46.82
C MET A 1 46.78 -2.15 -47.18
N PRO A 2 46.67 -0.82 -47.36
CA PRO A 2 47.85 0.03 -47.53
C PRO A 2 48.54 0.24 -46.19
N GLY A 3 49.87 0.16 -46.21
CA GLY A 3 50.73 0.00 -45.04
C GLY A 3 50.95 1.28 -44.23
N ARG A 4 51.31 1.07 -42.96
CA ARG A 4 51.61 2.07 -41.89
C ARG A 4 52.55 3.24 -42.26
N ARG A 5 53.13 3.30 -43.47
CA ARG A 5 54.00 4.40 -43.91
C ARG A 5 53.25 5.55 -44.62
N GLU A 6 52.07 5.32 -45.18
CA GLU A 6 51.27 6.40 -45.81
C GLU A 6 50.47 7.24 -44.77
N LEU A 7 50.13 6.64 -43.63
CA LEU A 7 49.43 7.32 -42.52
C LEU A 7 50.30 8.33 -41.74
N ILE A 8 51.63 8.29 -41.89
CA ILE A 8 52.55 9.22 -41.22
C ILE A 8 52.80 10.48 -42.08
N ALA A 9 52.69 10.38 -43.41
CA ALA A 9 52.83 11.52 -44.31
C ALA A 9 51.59 12.45 -44.28
N ALA A 10 50.39 11.88 -44.20
CA ALA A 10 49.14 12.65 -44.10
C ALA A 10 49.00 13.41 -42.77
N ARG A 11 49.68 12.95 -41.71
CA ARG A 11 49.63 13.59 -40.38
C ARG A 11 50.53 14.82 -40.26
N ARG A 12 51.61 14.91 -41.05
CA ARG A 12 52.51 16.08 -41.06
C ARG A 12 52.00 17.24 -41.92
N GLN A 13 51.25 16.97 -43.00
CA GLN A 13 50.69 18.05 -43.83
C GLN A 13 49.54 18.81 -43.17
N ASN A 14 48.82 18.20 -42.21
CA ASN A 14 47.70 18.85 -41.52
C ASN A 14 48.13 19.66 -40.27
N GLU A 15 49.37 19.49 -39.79
CA GLU A 15 49.94 20.29 -38.69
C GLU A 15 50.58 21.61 -39.17
N SER A 16 50.94 21.71 -40.46
CA SER A 16 51.54 22.93 -41.04
C SER A 16 50.52 23.97 -41.52
N ALA A 17 49.21 23.70 -41.46
CA ALA A 17 48.15 24.66 -41.78
C ALA A 17 47.67 25.49 -40.57
N ARG A 18 48.34 25.36 -39.40
CA ARG A 18 48.00 26.10 -38.19
C ARG A 18 48.86 27.35 -37.99
N HIS A 19 48.84 28.28 -38.93
CA HIS A 19 49.25 29.65 -38.65
C HIS A 19 48.34 30.71 -39.30
N ARG A 20 47.61 31.40 -38.40
CA ARG A 20 47.17 32.80 -38.49
C ARG A 20 46.07 33.14 -39.50
N SER A 21 44.84 32.70 -39.24
CA SER A 21 43.70 33.60 -39.44
C SER A 21 43.50 34.42 -38.17
N LYS A 22 43.83 35.72 -38.25
CA LYS A 22 43.49 36.72 -37.24
C LYS A 22 41.98 36.96 -37.31
N LEU A 23 41.21 36.16 -36.57
CA LEU A 23 39.85 36.55 -36.19
C LEU A 23 39.94 37.17 -34.78
N PRO A 24 39.37 38.38 -34.56
CA PRO A 24 39.47 39.04 -33.26
C PRO A 24 38.78 38.18 -32.19
N ARG A 25 39.56 37.73 -31.21
CA ARG A 25 39.12 36.91 -30.06
C ARG A 25 38.23 37.65 -29.05
N GLN A 26 37.63 38.79 -29.41
CA GLN A 26 36.95 39.69 -28.46
C GLN A 26 35.62 40.29 -28.94
N ALA A 27 34.98 39.74 -29.97
CA ALA A 27 33.70 40.28 -30.41
C ALA A 27 32.72 39.15 -30.75
N PHE A 28 32.15 38.47 -29.74
CA PHE A 28 30.84 37.80 -29.87
C PHE A 28 30.24 37.29 -28.54
N ILE A 29 30.56 37.88 -27.38
CA ILE A 29 29.75 37.73 -26.16
C ILE A 29 29.79 39.07 -25.40
N SER A 30 29.27 40.12 -26.02
CA SER A 30 28.86 41.34 -25.32
C SER A 30 27.47 41.67 -25.82
N SER A 31 26.51 40.98 -25.24
CA SER A 31 25.11 41.33 -25.32
C SER A 31 24.52 40.77 -24.04
N ASP A 32 24.56 41.61 -22.99
CA ASP A 32 23.63 41.66 -21.87
C ASP A 32 22.56 40.54 -21.92
N TRP A 33 22.95 39.32 -21.50
CA TRP A 33 22.00 38.21 -21.35
C TRP A 33 20.97 38.56 -20.27
N SER A 34 21.36 39.41 -19.33
CA SER A 34 20.50 40.12 -18.37
C SER A 34 19.29 40.76 -19.06
N LYS A 35 19.47 41.55 -20.14
CA LYS A 35 18.35 42.20 -20.85
C LYS A 35 17.45 41.23 -21.62
N ILE A 36 17.96 40.06 -22.00
CA ILE A 36 17.17 39.00 -22.66
C ILE A 36 16.33 38.22 -21.64
N LEU A 37 16.82 38.12 -20.41
CA LEU A 37 16.21 37.41 -19.27
C LEU A 37 15.30 38.31 -18.41
N ASP A 38 15.55 39.62 -18.36
CA ASP A 38 14.86 40.56 -17.47
C ASP A 38 13.43 40.92 -17.92
N ASP A 39 13.08 40.74 -19.19
CA ASP A 39 11.83 41.28 -19.75
C ASP A 39 10.84 40.22 -20.29
N ARG A 40 10.90 38.99 -19.76
CA ARG A 40 9.99 37.92 -20.20
C ARG A 40 9.03 37.50 -19.10
N ALA A 41 7.74 37.63 -19.41
CA ALA A 41 6.68 36.84 -18.79
C ALA A 41 7.17 35.38 -18.59
N PRO A 42 6.72 34.67 -17.53
CA PRO A 42 7.22 33.36 -17.18
C PRO A 42 7.31 32.48 -18.43
N PHE A 43 8.54 32.06 -18.78
CA PHE A 43 8.79 31.23 -19.95
C PHE A 43 7.94 29.96 -19.83
N THR A 44 6.91 29.84 -20.65
CA THR A 44 6.10 28.64 -20.72
C THR A 44 6.58 27.84 -21.91
N LEU A 45 7.07 26.62 -21.67
CA LEU A 45 7.41 25.72 -22.77
C LEU A 45 6.10 25.37 -23.47
N ASP A 46 5.89 25.91 -24.65
CA ASP A 46 4.68 25.67 -25.45
C ASP A 46 4.64 24.23 -25.97
N ALA A 47 3.49 23.79 -26.48
CA ALA A 47 3.28 22.43 -26.94
C ALA A 47 4.26 22.02 -28.06
N PHE A 48 4.54 22.93 -29.01
CA PHE A 48 5.45 22.65 -30.12
C PHE A 48 6.89 22.47 -29.62
N SER A 49 7.35 23.33 -28.71
CA SER A 49 8.68 23.21 -28.09
C SER A 49 8.83 21.91 -27.27
N ARG A 50 7.78 21.47 -26.56
CA ARG A 50 7.79 20.20 -25.79
C ARG A 50 7.96 18.98 -26.66
N GLU A 51 7.25 18.95 -27.79
CA GLU A 51 7.32 17.85 -28.74
C GLU A 51 8.68 17.85 -29.45
N THR A 52 9.14 19.02 -29.91
CA THR A 52 10.41 19.16 -30.63
C THR A 52 11.62 18.78 -29.78
N LEU A 53 11.59 19.11 -28.48
CA LEU A 53 12.65 18.75 -27.52
C LEU A 53 12.45 17.36 -26.90
N GLU A 54 11.45 16.60 -27.35
CA GLU A 54 11.11 15.26 -26.86
C GLU A 54 10.96 15.19 -25.33
N PHE A 55 10.46 16.26 -24.71
CA PHE A 55 10.27 16.30 -23.26
C PHE A 55 9.40 15.14 -22.72
N PRO A 56 8.31 14.73 -23.39
CA PRO A 56 7.55 13.53 -22.99
C PRO A 56 8.38 12.24 -22.98
N ALA A 57 9.38 12.12 -23.86
CA ALA A 57 10.28 10.97 -23.88
C ALA A 57 11.19 10.96 -22.65
N VAL A 58 11.69 12.13 -22.22
CA VAL A 58 12.47 12.28 -20.98
C VAL A 58 11.64 11.89 -19.76
N VAL A 59 10.39 12.37 -19.66
CA VAL A 59 9.43 12.00 -18.61
C VAL A 59 9.23 10.48 -18.57
N THR A 60 9.09 9.84 -19.74
CA THR A 60 8.94 8.39 -19.86
C THR A 60 10.19 7.63 -19.38
N LEU A 61 11.39 8.11 -19.71
CA LEU A 61 12.64 7.53 -19.25
C LEU A 61 12.80 7.64 -17.73
N LEU A 62 12.42 8.79 -17.15
CA LEU A 62 12.41 9.00 -15.71
C LEU A 62 11.44 8.05 -15.01
N ALA A 63 10.21 7.92 -15.53
CA ALA A 63 9.20 7.06 -14.93
C ALA A 63 9.66 5.60 -14.75
N ARG A 64 10.49 5.07 -15.69
CA ARG A 64 11.07 3.72 -15.61
C ARG A 64 12.09 3.55 -14.48
N ARG A 65 12.57 4.64 -13.88
CA ARG A 65 13.57 4.63 -12.80
C ARG A 65 12.96 4.94 -11.42
N LEU A 66 11.66 5.25 -11.36
CA LEU A 66 10.96 5.56 -10.13
C LEU A 66 10.32 4.32 -9.51
N SER A 67 10.21 4.34 -8.18
CA SER A 67 9.69 3.22 -7.41
C SER A 67 8.18 3.37 -7.19
N GLY A 68 7.42 2.39 -7.68
CA GLY A 68 6.02 2.18 -7.34
C GLY A 68 5.02 3.16 -8.00
N PRO A 69 3.72 2.89 -7.86
CA PRO A 69 2.64 3.69 -8.45
C PRO A 69 2.51 5.10 -7.84
N LEU A 70 3.10 5.33 -6.66
CA LEU A 70 3.07 6.62 -5.96
C LEU A 70 3.61 7.79 -6.82
N ALA A 71 4.59 7.50 -7.68
CA ALA A 71 5.26 8.48 -8.50
C ALA A 71 4.46 8.94 -9.73
N ALA A 72 3.50 8.13 -10.21
CA ALA A 72 2.81 8.39 -11.48
C ALA A 72 2.17 9.80 -11.59
N PRO A 73 1.42 10.29 -10.60
CA PRO A 73 0.83 11.64 -10.68
C PRO A 73 1.81 12.77 -10.35
N LEU A 74 2.99 12.48 -9.80
CA LEU A 74 4.07 13.46 -9.76
C LEU A 74 4.64 13.63 -11.18
N MET A 75 4.84 12.52 -11.90
CA MET A 75 5.30 12.55 -13.29
C MET A 75 4.30 13.22 -14.23
N ALA A 76 3.00 13.00 -14.05
CA ALA A 76 1.96 13.65 -14.86
C ALA A 76 1.92 15.17 -14.70
N ARG A 77 2.55 15.72 -13.65
CA ARG A 77 2.60 17.16 -13.35
C ARG A 77 3.99 17.74 -13.58
N LEU A 78 4.96 16.93 -14.03
CA LEU A 78 6.33 17.37 -14.22
C LEU A 78 6.41 18.28 -15.45
N GLU A 79 6.86 19.50 -15.22
CA GLU A 79 6.99 20.54 -16.23
C GLU A 79 8.31 21.30 -16.03
N PRO A 80 8.93 21.83 -17.08
CA PRO A 80 10.11 22.68 -16.93
C PRO A 80 9.77 23.93 -16.11
N GLY A 81 10.56 24.17 -15.05
CA GLY A 81 10.44 25.38 -14.25
C GLY A 81 11.21 26.56 -14.85
N THR A 82 10.84 27.77 -14.43
CA THR A 82 11.55 29.03 -14.78
C THR A 82 11.98 29.83 -13.57
N ASP A 83 11.55 29.45 -12.37
CA ASP A 83 11.93 30.07 -11.13
C ASP A 83 13.36 29.64 -10.76
N LEU A 84 14.31 30.55 -10.92
CA LEU A 84 15.73 30.29 -10.68
C LEU A 84 16.00 29.80 -9.26
N ASP A 85 15.34 30.38 -8.25
CA ASP A 85 15.54 30.03 -6.84
C ASP A 85 14.96 28.65 -6.53
N ALA A 86 13.86 28.27 -7.17
CA ALA A 86 13.32 26.92 -7.07
C ALA A 86 14.25 25.89 -7.74
N ILE A 87 14.72 26.19 -8.96
CA ILE A 87 15.63 25.31 -9.72
C ILE A 87 16.93 25.07 -8.95
N GLN A 88 17.54 26.13 -8.41
CA GLN A 88 18.79 26.00 -7.64
C GLN A 88 18.60 25.10 -6.40
N ARG A 89 17.49 25.25 -5.67
CA ARG A 89 17.18 24.40 -4.51
C ARG A 89 16.94 22.95 -4.90
N GLU A 90 16.23 22.70 -5.99
CA GLU A 90 16.01 21.34 -6.51
C GLU A 90 17.33 20.68 -6.97
N LEU A 91 18.19 21.42 -7.66
CA LEU A 91 19.51 20.92 -8.07
C LEU A 91 20.44 20.63 -6.87
N GLN A 92 20.41 21.47 -5.84
CA GLN A 92 21.13 21.20 -4.59
C GLN A 92 20.62 19.90 -3.93
N LEU A 93 19.29 19.72 -3.89
CA LEU A 93 18.69 18.50 -3.35
C LEU A 93 19.10 17.26 -4.15
N VAL A 94 19.10 17.34 -5.48
CA VAL A 94 19.57 16.25 -6.35
C VAL A 94 21.05 15.96 -6.10
N GLY A 95 21.88 16.99 -5.95
CA GLY A 95 23.30 16.84 -5.61
C GLY A 95 23.51 16.05 -4.31
N GLU A 96 22.88 16.47 -3.22
CA GLU A 96 22.94 15.75 -1.95
C GLU A 96 22.35 14.33 -2.06
N ALA A 97 21.24 14.15 -2.77
CA ALA A 97 20.65 12.83 -2.99
C ALA A 97 21.59 11.89 -3.76
N MET A 98 22.31 12.39 -4.77
CA MET A 98 23.32 11.61 -5.49
C MET A 98 24.49 11.20 -4.60
N GLU A 99 24.92 12.06 -3.68
CA GLU A 99 25.95 11.70 -2.69
C GLU A 99 25.45 10.67 -1.68
N PHE A 100 24.23 10.86 -1.17
CA PHE A 100 23.57 9.92 -0.28
C PHE A 100 23.49 8.51 -0.91
N LEU A 101 23.08 8.42 -2.17
CA LEU A 101 22.97 7.16 -2.91
C LEU A 101 24.30 6.45 -3.20
N LYS A 102 25.45 7.12 -3.02
CA LYS A 102 26.77 6.45 -3.11
C LYS A 102 27.12 5.73 -1.82
N ALA A 103 26.65 6.24 -0.68
CA ALA A 103 26.99 5.74 0.64
C ALA A 103 25.94 4.74 1.19
N GLU A 104 24.67 4.94 0.86
CA GLU A 104 23.54 4.22 1.43
C GLU A 104 22.75 3.45 0.36
N SER A 105 21.97 2.46 0.82
CA SER A 105 21.07 1.70 -0.05
C SER A 105 19.88 2.55 -0.51
N ARG A 106 19.37 2.26 -1.71
CA ARG A 106 18.19 2.94 -2.25
C ARG A 106 16.94 2.50 -1.49
N PRO A 107 16.16 3.42 -0.91
CA PRO A 107 14.84 3.07 -0.40
C PRO A 107 13.92 2.70 -1.58
N SER A 108 13.10 1.66 -1.39
CA SER A 108 12.17 1.18 -2.40
C SER A 108 10.72 1.38 -1.97
N PHE A 109 9.90 1.83 -2.91
CA PHE A 109 8.44 1.93 -2.79
C PHE A 109 7.71 1.02 -3.80
N ALA A 110 8.42 0.08 -4.42
CA ALA A 110 7.95 -0.64 -5.61
C ALA A 110 6.60 -1.37 -5.44
N GLU A 111 6.36 -1.93 -4.25
CA GLU A 111 5.18 -2.75 -3.96
C GLU A 111 4.04 -1.98 -3.28
N MET A 112 4.21 -0.68 -3.01
CA MET A 112 3.21 0.11 -2.31
C MET A 112 2.11 0.60 -3.25
N GLY A 113 0.87 0.23 -2.95
CA GLY A 113 -0.31 0.81 -3.60
C GLY A 113 -0.45 2.31 -3.34
N ASP A 114 -1.23 2.99 -4.18
CA ASP A 114 -1.54 4.41 -3.97
C ASP A 114 -2.57 4.58 -2.83
N PRO A 115 -2.19 5.19 -1.69
CA PRO A 115 -3.10 5.34 -0.55
C PRO A 115 -4.17 6.39 -0.79
N ARG A 116 -4.07 7.24 -1.83
CA ARG A 116 -4.97 8.39 -2.00
C ARG A 116 -6.42 7.99 -2.17
N GLY A 117 -6.69 6.86 -2.84
CA GLY A 117 -8.05 6.34 -2.96
C GLY A 117 -8.64 5.99 -1.59
N ILE A 118 -7.88 5.24 -0.80
CA ILE A 118 -8.26 4.83 0.57
C ILE A 118 -8.46 6.06 1.46
N LEU A 119 -7.51 7.00 1.43
CA LEU A 119 -7.56 8.23 2.23
C LEU A 119 -8.69 9.17 1.81
N ALA A 120 -9.06 9.21 0.52
CA ALA A 120 -10.19 9.98 0.04
C ALA A 120 -11.52 9.42 0.57
N GLY A 121 -11.66 8.08 0.57
CA GLY A 121 -12.81 7.42 1.17
C GLY A 121 -12.92 7.69 2.67
N LEU A 122 -11.82 7.56 3.42
CA LEU A 122 -11.80 7.82 4.86
C LEU A 122 -12.19 9.25 5.29
N ARG A 123 -12.26 10.21 4.35
CA ARG A 123 -12.78 11.57 4.64
C ARG A 123 -14.31 11.60 4.74
N VAL A 124 -14.99 10.61 4.18
CA VAL A 124 -16.46 10.49 4.24
C VAL A 124 -16.82 9.87 5.59
N GLU A 125 -17.67 10.56 6.35
CA GLU A 125 -18.09 10.08 7.66
C GLU A 125 -18.85 8.75 7.54
N GLY A 126 -18.51 7.79 8.40
CA GLY A 126 -19.09 6.45 8.39
C GLY A 126 -18.44 5.47 7.40
N GLN A 127 -17.53 5.92 6.53
CA GLN A 127 -16.76 5.01 5.68
C GLN A 127 -15.70 4.26 6.51
N THR A 128 -15.59 2.96 6.28
CA THR A 128 -14.64 2.08 6.95
C THR A 128 -13.56 1.59 5.97
N CYS A 129 -12.41 1.20 6.49
CA CYS A 129 -11.41 0.48 5.72
C CYS A 129 -11.58 -1.02 5.93
N SER A 130 -11.40 -1.77 4.84
CA SER A 130 -11.16 -3.20 4.88
C SER A 130 -9.79 -3.52 5.51
N ALA A 131 -9.63 -4.75 5.98
CA ALA A 131 -8.36 -5.21 6.55
C ALA A 131 -7.20 -5.13 5.54
N ALA A 132 -7.45 -5.46 4.26
CA ALA A 132 -6.45 -5.36 3.20
C ALA A 132 -6.00 -3.91 2.96
N GLU A 133 -6.93 -2.94 2.98
CA GLU A 133 -6.60 -1.52 2.87
C GLU A 133 -5.77 -1.04 4.08
N ILE A 134 -6.09 -1.50 5.29
CA ILE A 134 -5.31 -1.15 6.48
C ILE A 134 -3.89 -1.73 6.39
N LEU A 135 -3.73 -2.99 5.97
CA LEU A 135 -2.42 -3.61 5.76
C LEU A 135 -1.60 -2.84 4.71
N SER A 136 -2.23 -2.42 3.61
CA SER A 136 -1.57 -1.57 2.60
C SER A 136 -1.11 -0.23 3.18
N LEU A 137 -1.91 0.40 4.05
CA LEU A 137 -1.52 1.64 4.72
C LEU A 137 -0.40 1.42 5.74
N LEU A 138 -0.39 0.29 6.45
CA LEU A 138 0.66 -0.06 7.40
C LEU A 138 2.00 -0.33 6.71
N ALA A 139 1.98 -1.01 5.55
CA ALA A 139 3.18 -1.20 4.72
C ALA A 139 3.78 0.16 4.30
N LEU A 140 2.94 1.11 3.90
CA LEU A 140 3.37 2.47 3.58
C LEU A 140 3.96 3.21 4.80
N VAL A 141 3.31 3.11 5.95
CA VAL A 141 3.79 3.70 7.21
C VAL A 141 5.16 3.15 7.59
N GLY A 142 5.36 1.84 7.48
CA GLY A 142 6.65 1.18 7.73
C GLY A 142 7.74 1.72 6.81
N ALA A 143 7.48 1.78 5.50
CA ALA A 143 8.43 2.30 4.54
C ALA A 143 8.79 3.78 4.76
N VAL A 144 7.81 4.61 5.15
CA VAL A 144 8.09 6.01 5.52
C VAL A 144 8.98 6.08 6.76
N ALA A 145 8.77 5.22 7.75
CA ALA A 145 9.61 5.16 8.94
C ALA A 145 11.05 4.72 8.58
N ASP A 146 11.21 3.73 7.70
CA ASP A 146 12.51 3.26 7.22
C ASP A 146 13.26 4.37 6.48
N VAL A 147 12.59 5.05 5.56
CA VAL A 147 13.16 6.18 4.80
C VAL A 147 13.55 7.31 5.73
N ARG A 148 12.69 7.65 6.69
CA ARG A 148 13.00 8.67 7.69
C ARG A 148 14.24 8.30 8.50
N ALA A 149 14.33 7.05 8.96
CA ALA A 149 15.47 6.57 9.73
C ALA A 149 16.77 6.56 8.91
N LEU A 150 16.69 6.19 7.63
CA LEU A 150 17.82 6.19 6.70
C LEU A 150 18.33 7.62 6.45
N LEU A 151 17.42 8.55 6.10
CA LEU A 151 17.76 9.95 5.84
C LEU A 151 18.27 10.67 7.09
N ALA A 152 17.75 10.34 8.28
CA ALA A 152 18.18 10.95 9.54
C ALA A 152 19.63 10.62 9.93
N LYS A 153 20.21 9.54 9.39
CA LYS A 153 21.63 9.20 9.57
C LYS A 153 22.57 10.04 8.70
N SER A 154 22.02 10.70 7.67
CA SER A 154 22.83 11.49 6.75
C SER A 154 23.36 12.76 7.43
N LEU A 155 24.63 13.06 7.22
CA LEU A 155 25.24 14.34 7.59
C LEU A 155 24.90 15.47 6.60
N LEU A 156 24.22 15.14 5.50
CA LEU A 156 23.82 16.08 4.47
C LEU A 156 22.58 16.87 4.92
N ARG A 157 22.65 18.20 4.83
CA ARG A 157 21.69 19.10 5.45
C ARG A 157 20.27 18.92 4.89
N LEU A 158 20.12 18.91 3.56
CA LEU A 158 18.82 18.78 2.91
C LEU A 158 18.22 17.38 3.09
N MET A 159 19.04 16.33 3.16
CA MET A 159 18.58 14.98 3.51
C MET A 159 17.99 14.94 4.93
N GLY A 160 18.67 15.57 5.89
CA GLY A 160 18.17 15.71 7.27
C GLY A 160 16.92 16.60 7.37
N GLU A 161 16.76 17.60 6.51
CA GLU A 161 15.53 18.39 6.39
C GLU A 161 14.37 17.56 5.85
N LEU A 162 14.59 16.74 4.81
CA LEU A 162 13.59 15.80 4.30
C LEU A 162 13.16 14.80 5.36
N ALA A 163 14.11 14.24 6.12
CA ALA A 163 13.79 13.32 7.22
C ALA A 163 12.84 13.97 8.25
N ARG A 164 13.10 15.24 8.62
CA ARG A 164 12.26 16.00 9.57
C ARG A 164 10.90 16.40 8.99
N ALA A 165 10.79 16.53 7.68
CA ALA A 165 9.53 16.82 7.00
C ALA A 165 8.59 15.60 6.92
N LEU A 166 9.14 14.38 6.98
CA LEU A 166 8.34 13.16 7.02
C LEU A 166 7.61 13.02 8.37
N ALA A 167 6.31 12.80 8.29
CA ALA A 167 5.46 12.66 9.47
C ALA A 167 5.81 11.42 10.29
N ASP A 168 5.50 11.48 11.60
CA ASP A 168 5.65 10.35 12.49
C ASP A 168 4.35 9.60 12.76
N PHE A 169 4.35 8.33 12.33
CA PHE A 169 3.22 7.42 12.37
C PHE A 169 3.41 6.30 13.39
N GLN A 170 4.38 6.41 14.31
CA GLN A 170 4.63 5.41 15.36
C GLN A 170 3.38 5.07 16.18
N VAL A 171 2.57 6.08 16.53
CA VAL A 171 1.34 5.87 17.31
C VAL A 171 0.35 4.99 16.55
N ILE A 172 0.07 5.28 15.28
CA ILE A 172 -0.89 4.50 14.49
C ILE A 172 -0.36 3.12 14.17
N SER A 173 0.95 3.00 13.88
CA SER A 173 1.63 1.72 13.66
C SER A 173 1.47 0.82 14.88
N LYS A 174 1.88 1.27 16.07
CA LYS A 174 1.77 0.50 17.32
C LYS A 174 0.32 0.19 17.71
N THR A 175 -0.61 1.08 17.38
CA THR A 175 -2.03 0.87 17.70
C THR A 175 -2.64 -0.27 16.87
N LEU A 176 -2.14 -0.50 15.66
CA LEU A 176 -2.66 -1.50 14.72
C LEU A 176 -1.77 -2.75 14.59
N GLU A 177 -0.53 -2.67 15.06
CA GLU A 177 0.42 -3.77 15.11
C GLU A 177 -0.19 -4.99 15.82
N GLY A 178 -0.09 -6.16 15.18
CA GLY A 178 -0.62 -7.42 15.71
C GLY A 178 -2.14 -7.54 15.76
N LYS A 179 -2.91 -6.52 15.36
CA LYS A 179 -4.38 -6.57 15.35
C LYS A 179 -4.95 -7.13 14.05
N ILE A 180 -4.22 -7.00 12.95
CA ILE A 180 -4.59 -7.53 11.63
C ILE A 180 -3.48 -8.49 11.22
N LEU A 181 -3.87 -9.73 10.96
CA LEU A 181 -2.98 -10.80 10.54
C LEU A 181 -2.65 -10.66 9.05
N PRO A 182 -1.56 -11.27 8.56
CA PRO A 182 -1.13 -11.16 7.16
C PRO A 182 -2.16 -11.67 6.14
N ASP A 183 -3.05 -12.57 6.54
CA ASP A 183 -4.16 -13.08 5.72
C ASP A 183 -5.37 -12.11 5.65
N GLY A 184 -5.28 -10.95 6.30
CA GLY A 184 -6.34 -9.96 6.37
C GLY A 184 -7.38 -10.24 7.46
N THR A 185 -7.21 -11.30 8.27
CA THR A 185 -8.12 -11.56 9.38
C THR A 185 -7.75 -10.74 10.61
N LEU A 186 -8.75 -10.46 11.45
CA LEU A 186 -8.52 -9.77 12.72
C LEU A 186 -8.04 -10.75 13.78
N ASP A 187 -6.99 -10.35 14.51
CA ASP A 187 -6.55 -11.08 15.68
C ASP A 187 -7.62 -11.00 16.79
N SER A 188 -7.72 -12.06 17.60
CA SER A 188 -8.71 -12.13 18.68
C SER A 188 -8.50 -11.04 19.72
N SER A 189 -7.26 -10.56 19.89
CA SER A 189 -6.88 -9.48 20.79
C SER A 189 -7.08 -8.07 20.21
N ALA A 190 -7.52 -7.96 18.94
CA ALA A 190 -7.72 -6.67 18.29
C ALA A 190 -8.70 -5.76 19.06
N SER A 191 -9.70 -6.35 19.72
CA SER A 191 -10.58 -5.67 20.67
C SER A 191 -10.95 -6.59 21.85
N PRO A 192 -11.15 -6.05 23.07
CA PRO A 192 -11.66 -6.80 24.20
C PRO A 192 -13.02 -7.44 23.92
N GLU A 193 -13.90 -6.76 23.21
CA GLU A 193 -15.22 -7.24 22.81
C GLU A 193 -15.11 -8.40 21.82
N LEU A 194 -14.23 -8.29 20.81
CA LEU A 194 -13.96 -9.38 19.86
C LEU A 194 -13.42 -10.61 20.57
N LYS A 195 -12.48 -10.41 21.52
CA LYS A 195 -11.94 -11.49 22.34
C LYS A 195 -13.04 -12.19 23.14
N ARG A 196 -13.88 -11.43 23.83
CA ARG A 196 -15.00 -11.95 24.61
C ARG A 196 -15.97 -12.74 23.74
N LEU A 197 -16.35 -12.21 22.57
CA LEU A 197 -17.24 -12.88 21.65
C LEU A 197 -16.65 -14.20 21.12
N ARG A 198 -15.37 -14.21 20.75
CA ARG A 198 -14.70 -15.44 20.28
C ARG A 198 -14.59 -16.48 21.38
N LEU A 199 -14.31 -16.08 22.62
CA LEU A 199 -14.31 -16.98 23.77
C LEU A 199 -15.69 -17.56 24.02
N ALA A 200 -16.74 -16.74 24.04
CA ALA A 200 -18.12 -17.20 24.19
C ALA A 200 -18.50 -18.23 23.10
N ILE A 201 -18.14 -17.97 21.84
CA ILE A 201 -18.37 -18.93 20.73
C ILE A 201 -17.65 -20.27 20.99
N LEU A 202 -16.39 -20.23 21.46
CA LEU A 202 -15.62 -21.45 21.76
C LEU A 202 -16.23 -22.23 22.93
N GLU A 203 -16.67 -21.52 23.98
CA GLU A 203 -17.30 -22.13 25.16
C GLU A 203 -18.63 -22.81 24.79
N THR A 204 -19.51 -22.12 24.06
CA THR A 204 -20.78 -22.67 23.57
C THR A 204 -20.56 -23.87 22.65
N ARG A 205 -19.57 -23.82 21.74
CA ARG A 205 -19.20 -24.96 20.89
C ARG A 205 -18.77 -26.17 21.73
N GLY A 206 -17.88 -25.96 22.70
CA GLY A 206 -17.43 -27.04 23.57
C GLY A 206 -18.56 -27.63 24.42
N GLU A 207 -19.55 -26.82 24.81
CA GLU A 207 -20.75 -27.30 25.51
C GLU A 207 -21.66 -28.15 24.62
N ILE A 208 -21.88 -27.73 23.37
CA ILE A 208 -22.61 -28.50 22.37
C ILE A 208 -21.92 -29.84 22.12
N GLU A 209 -20.62 -29.84 21.85
CA GLU A 209 -19.84 -31.06 21.59
C GLU A 209 -19.91 -32.03 22.78
N ARG A 210 -19.69 -31.55 24.01
CA ARG A 210 -19.82 -32.37 25.23
C ARG A 210 -21.22 -32.96 25.41
N THR A 211 -22.25 -32.22 25.03
CA THR A 211 -23.65 -32.69 25.13
C THR A 211 -23.95 -33.72 24.04
N LEU A 212 -23.51 -33.45 22.80
CA LEU A 212 -23.65 -34.38 21.68
C LEU A 212 -22.87 -35.67 21.91
N GLU A 213 -21.68 -35.65 22.50
CA GLU A 213 -20.92 -36.86 22.82
C GLU A 213 -21.66 -37.76 23.83
N LYS A 214 -22.32 -37.16 24.83
CA LYS A 214 -23.16 -37.92 25.78
C LYS A 214 -24.35 -38.55 25.07
N LEU A 215 -25.01 -37.80 24.19
CA LEU A 215 -26.14 -38.27 23.39
C LEU A 215 -25.73 -39.33 22.39
N LEU A 216 -24.57 -39.17 21.75
CA LEU A 216 -23.98 -40.10 20.80
C LEU A 216 -23.83 -41.47 21.45
N ARG A 217 -23.21 -41.55 22.62
CA ARG A 217 -23.04 -42.82 23.37
C ARG A 217 -24.39 -43.44 23.74
N ARG A 218 -25.37 -42.62 24.16
CA ARG A 218 -26.73 -43.09 24.52
C ARG A 218 -27.46 -43.67 23.32
N TRP A 219 -27.41 -42.99 22.17
CA TRP A 219 -28.12 -43.38 20.96
C TRP A 219 -27.41 -44.51 20.20
N GLU A 220 -26.08 -44.58 20.29
CA GLU A 220 -25.28 -45.71 19.82
C GLU A 220 -25.65 -46.99 20.57
N ALA A 221 -25.69 -46.95 21.91
CA ALA A 221 -26.12 -48.09 22.73
C ALA A 221 -27.56 -48.53 22.44
N ALA A 222 -28.42 -47.61 21.99
CA ALA A 222 -29.80 -47.88 21.58
C ALA A 222 -29.93 -48.38 20.12
N GLY A 223 -28.83 -48.41 19.35
CA GLY A 223 -28.81 -48.83 17.95
C GLY A 223 -29.41 -47.81 16.96
N ALA A 224 -29.68 -46.58 17.41
CA ALA A 224 -30.40 -45.56 16.64
C ALA A 224 -29.53 -44.81 15.61
N LEU A 225 -28.22 -44.77 15.82
CA LEU A 225 -27.29 -44.06 14.94
C LEU A 225 -26.92 -44.88 13.70
N GLN A 226 -26.75 -44.19 12.57
CA GLN A 226 -26.13 -44.78 11.39
C GLN A 226 -24.61 -44.90 11.60
N ASP A 227 -23.98 -43.77 12.00
CA ASP A 227 -22.56 -43.68 12.33
C ASP A 227 -22.40 -42.94 13.67
N ALA A 228 -21.49 -43.41 14.52
CA ALA A 228 -21.22 -42.79 15.82
C ALA A 228 -20.26 -41.58 15.67
N VAL A 229 -20.71 -40.53 14.99
CA VAL A 229 -19.92 -39.31 14.77
C VAL A 229 -20.79 -38.05 14.84
N VAL A 230 -20.26 -37.01 15.49
CA VAL A 230 -20.83 -35.66 15.45
C VAL A 230 -20.49 -35.03 14.11
N THR A 231 -21.50 -34.51 13.40
CA THR A 231 -21.30 -33.91 12.07
C THR A 231 -21.85 -32.49 12.01
N LEU A 232 -21.38 -31.70 11.05
CA LEU A 232 -21.91 -30.37 10.76
C LEU A 232 -22.78 -30.41 9.50
N ARG A 233 -24.03 -29.92 9.60
CA ARG A 233 -24.92 -29.68 8.46
C ARG A 233 -25.51 -28.28 8.54
N ASN A 234 -25.36 -27.51 7.47
CA ASN A 234 -25.83 -26.13 7.38
C ASN A 234 -25.37 -25.29 8.59
N ASP A 235 -24.09 -25.42 8.94
CA ASP A 235 -23.46 -24.78 10.11
C ASP A 235 -24.04 -25.16 11.48
N ARG A 236 -24.80 -26.26 11.57
CA ARG A 236 -25.33 -26.82 12.81
C ARG A 236 -24.72 -28.17 13.14
N PHE A 237 -24.42 -28.39 14.42
CA PHE A 237 -24.00 -29.70 14.88
C PHE A 237 -25.20 -30.65 14.96
N VAL A 238 -25.06 -31.81 14.33
CA VAL A 238 -26.13 -32.81 14.16
C VAL A 238 -25.58 -34.22 14.29
N LEU A 239 -26.46 -35.15 14.66
CA LEU A 239 -26.17 -36.58 14.73
C LEU A 239 -26.85 -37.34 13.57
N PRO A 240 -26.14 -38.27 12.90
CA PRO A 240 -26.71 -39.08 11.82
C PRO A 240 -27.49 -40.27 12.39
N VAL A 241 -28.82 -40.21 12.29
CA VAL A 241 -29.76 -41.21 12.80
C VAL A 241 -30.32 -42.04 11.64
N LYS A 242 -30.49 -43.34 11.84
CA LYS A 242 -31.16 -44.22 10.87
C LYS A 242 -32.60 -43.77 10.66
N VAL A 243 -33.08 -43.76 9.42
CA VAL A 243 -34.43 -43.26 9.14
C VAL A 243 -35.53 -44.06 9.85
N GLU A 244 -35.36 -45.39 9.98
CA GLU A 244 -36.26 -46.21 10.79
C GLU A 244 -36.34 -45.78 12.27
N GLU A 245 -35.23 -45.32 12.85
CA GLU A 245 -35.13 -44.98 14.28
C GLU A 245 -35.40 -43.49 14.56
N LYS A 246 -35.72 -42.68 13.53
CA LYS A 246 -35.99 -41.23 13.65
C LYS A 246 -37.05 -40.90 14.71
N ARG A 247 -38.08 -41.74 14.87
CA ARG A 247 -39.17 -41.50 15.85
C ARG A 247 -38.77 -41.75 17.30
N ARG A 248 -37.64 -42.42 17.52
CA ARG A 248 -37.13 -42.82 18.83
C ARG A 248 -36.18 -41.80 19.43
N VAL A 249 -35.73 -40.84 18.63
CA VAL A 249 -34.85 -39.74 19.05
C VAL A 249 -35.63 -38.43 19.06
N GLU A 250 -35.37 -37.60 20.06
CA GLU A 250 -36.01 -36.29 20.20
C GLU A 250 -35.11 -35.21 19.59
N GLY A 251 -35.59 -34.53 18.55
CA GLY A 251 -34.84 -33.47 17.89
C GLY A 251 -35.46 -33.00 16.58
N VAL A 252 -34.82 -32.01 15.97
CA VAL A 252 -35.23 -31.40 14.70
C VAL A 252 -34.38 -31.93 13.56
N VAL A 253 -35.02 -32.32 12.45
CA VAL A 253 -34.30 -32.82 11.27
C VAL A 253 -33.84 -31.65 10.41
N HIS A 254 -32.53 -31.62 10.10
CA HIS A 254 -31.90 -30.59 9.27
C HIS A 254 -31.50 -31.06 7.87
N GLY A 255 -31.71 -32.34 7.57
CA GLY A 255 -31.47 -32.90 6.25
C GLY A 255 -31.52 -34.42 6.24
N ALA A 256 -31.39 -35.01 5.06
CA ALA A 256 -31.26 -36.44 4.86
C ALA A 256 -30.08 -36.74 3.94
N SER A 257 -29.56 -37.97 3.99
CA SER A 257 -28.58 -38.46 3.02
C SER A 257 -29.20 -38.60 1.64
N ALA A 258 -28.36 -38.62 0.59
CA ALA A 258 -28.83 -38.78 -0.80
C ALA A 258 -29.56 -40.11 -1.04
N SER A 259 -29.19 -41.17 -0.30
CA SER A 259 -29.88 -42.47 -0.32
C SER A 259 -31.17 -42.47 0.50
N GLY A 260 -31.44 -41.43 1.30
CA GLY A 260 -32.58 -41.36 2.21
C GLY A 260 -32.49 -42.31 3.41
N ALA A 261 -31.39 -43.04 3.60
CA ALA A 261 -31.23 -44.00 4.70
C ALA A 261 -30.88 -43.34 6.05
N THR A 262 -30.39 -42.10 6.02
CA THR A 262 -29.91 -41.38 7.20
C THR A 262 -30.54 -40.00 7.28
N VAL A 263 -31.01 -39.60 8.46
CA VAL A 263 -31.46 -38.25 8.77
C VAL A 263 -30.51 -37.59 9.75
N PHE A 264 -30.22 -36.31 9.51
CA PHE A 264 -29.37 -35.51 10.36
C PHE A 264 -30.24 -34.75 11.37
N VAL A 265 -30.11 -35.08 12.64
CA VAL A 265 -30.96 -34.57 13.73
C VAL A 265 -30.15 -33.64 14.63
N ASP A 266 -30.69 -32.45 14.93
CA ASP A 266 -30.26 -31.58 16.03
C ASP A 266 -31.09 -31.94 17.28
N PRO A 267 -30.49 -32.61 18.27
CA PRO A 267 -31.20 -33.04 19.48
C PRO A 267 -31.83 -31.88 20.23
N LEU A 268 -32.96 -32.12 20.90
CA LEU A 268 -33.64 -31.08 21.69
C LEU A 268 -32.74 -30.46 22.77
N GLU A 269 -31.84 -31.26 23.35
CA GLU A 269 -30.93 -30.79 24.41
C GLU A 269 -29.88 -29.79 23.89
N THR A 270 -29.51 -29.86 22.61
CA THR A 270 -28.50 -28.95 22.00
C THR A 270 -29.11 -27.84 21.17
N LEU A 271 -30.40 -27.94 20.86
CA LEU A 271 -31.10 -26.99 20.00
C LEU A 271 -31.03 -25.52 20.51
N PRO A 272 -31.17 -25.21 21.81
CA PRO A 272 -30.98 -23.85 22.32
C PRO A 272 -29.55 -23.34 22.09
N LEU A 273 -28.55 -24.15 22.40
CA LEU A 273 -27.13 -23.81 22.26
C LEU A 273 -26.74 -23.61 20.78
N ASN A 274 -27.23 -24.46 19.89
CA ASN A 274 -27.04 -24.33 18.44
C ASN A 274 -27.70 -23.06 17.89
N ASN A 275 -28.78 -22.57 18.50
CA ASN A 275 -29.42 -21.31 18.13
C ASN A 275 -28.68 -20.07 18.68
N GLU A 276 -27.99 -20.20 19.81
CA GLU A 276 -27.16 -19.15 20.38
C GLU A 276 -25.84 -18.95 19.63
N LEU A 277 -25.34 -19.99 18.96
CA LEU A 277 -24.18 -19.86 18.09
C LEU A 277 -24.46 -18.88 16.94
N PRO A 278 -23.74 -17.75 16.86
CA PRO A 278 -23.79 -16.91 15.68
C PRO A 278 -23.28 -17.71 14.47
N ALA A 279 -23.94 -17.56 13.32
CA ALA A 279 -23.40 -18.08 12.06
C ALA A 279 -21.93 -17.62 11.90
N PRO A 280 -21.02 -18.48 11.37
CA PRO A 280 -19.62 -18.13 11.20
C PRO A 280 -19.52 -16.78 10.48
N PRO A 281 -18.72 -15.84 11.00
CA PRO A 281 -18.88 -14.46 10.62
C PRO A 281 -18.34 -14.21 9.21
N ARG A 282 -19.23 -14.17 8.21
CA ARG A 282 -19.04 -13.31 7.03
C ARG A 282 -19.32 -11.83 7.36
N ARG A 283 -19.87 -11.55 8.55
CA ARG A 283 -20.41 -10.24 8.95
C ARG A 283 -19.49 -9.41 9.85
N LEU A 284 -18.50 -10.02 10.54
CA LEU A 284 -17.58 -9.27 11.41
C LEU A 284 -16.40 -8.60 10.68
N GLU A 285 -16.14 -8.92 9.42
CA GLU A 285 -15.11 -8.23 8.64
C GLU A 285 -15.44 -6.74 8.39
N ARG A 286 -16.68 -6.31 8.64
CA ARG A 286 -17.15 -4.96 8.30
C ARG A 286 -16.92 -3.88 9.36
N HIS A 287 -16.50 -4.23 10.58
CA HIS A 287 -16.43 -3.27 11.68
C HIS A 287 -15.08 -3.27 12.39
N VAL A 288 -14.08 -2.68 11.74
CA VAL A 288 -13.00 -1.98 12.45
C VAL A 288 -13.16 -0.50 12.20
N SER A 289 -13.90 0.18 13.07
CA SER A 289 -13.98 1.64 13.03
C SER A 289 -14.40 2.22 14.37
N ARG A 290 -13.38 2.52 15.19
CA ARG A 290 -13.34 3.80 15.90
C ARG A 290 -11.88 4.24 15.99
N ALA A 291 -11.46 5.09 15.06
CA ALA A 291 -10.20 5.80 15.18
C ALA A 291 -10.25 6.67 16.45
N PRO A 292 -9.19 6.72 17.29
CA PRO A 292 -9.14 7.65 18.40
C PRO A 292 -9.18 9.09 17.85
N ALA A 293 -10.16 9.86 18.31
CA ALA A 293 -10.26 11.29 18.09
C ALA A 293 -9.05 11.97 18.72
N GLY A 294 -8.00 12.18 17.93
CA GLY A 294 -6.74 12.74 18.43
C GLY A 294 -5.55 12.59 17.50
N ALA A 295 -5.72 12.74 16.19
CA ALA A 295 -4.57 12.96 15.31
C ALA A 295 -4.18 14.44 15.39
N PRO A 296 -2.90 14.79 15.67
CA PRO A 296 -2.47 16.18 15.63
C PRO A 296 -2.73 16.72 14.22
N ARG A 297 -3.40 17.88 14.15
CA ARG A 297 -3.61 18.63 12.91
C ARG A 297 -2.24 18.83 12.28
N GLY A 298 -1.94 18.05 11.23
CA GLY A 298 -0.71 18.17 10.48
C GLY A 298 -0.54 19.62 10.06
N ARG A 299 0.58 20.23 10.46
CA ARG A 299 1.00 21.52 9.89
C ARG A 299 0.92 21.38 8.37
N ARG A 300 0.17 22.27 7.73
CA ARG A 300 0.18 22.41 6.28
C ARG A 300 1.63 22.54 5.85
N ILE A 301 2.18 21.50 5.22
CA ILE A 301 3.38 21.66 4.40
C ILE A 301 2.92 22.60 3.29
N ALA A 302 3.55 23.78 3.23
CA ALA A 302 3.32 24.73 2.16
C ALA A 302 3.55 24.02 0.83
N GLN A 303 2.50 23.88 0.03
CA GLN A 303 2.67 23.55 -1.37
C GLN A 303 3.57 24.62 -1.99
N PRO A 304 4.60 24.27 -2.78
CA PRO A 304 5.24 25.27 -3.62
C PRO A 304 4.16 25.88 -4.51
N ALA A 305 4.03 27.21 -4.42
CA ALA A 305 3.01 27.95 -5.13
C ALA A 305 3.20 27.73 -6.64
N GLY A 306 2.28 27.01 -7.26
CA GLY A 306 2.17 27.01 -8.72
C GLY A 306 1.89 28.43 -9.21
N PRO A 307 2.39 28.81 -10.40
CA PRO A 307 2.25 30.17 -10.90
C PRO A 307 0.77 30.53 -11.01
N ARG A 308 0.38 31.58 -10.27
CA ARG A 308 -0.95 32.18 -10.38
C ARG A 308 -1.05 32.85 -11.75
N VAL A 309 -1.75 32.22 -12.68
CA VAL A 309 -2.24 32.88 -13.89
C VAL A 309 -3.25 33.93 -13.44
N ARG A 310 -2.82 35.20 -13.34
CA ARG A 310 -3.74 36.33 -13.26
C ARG A 310 -4.44 36.41 -14.60
N LYS A 311 -5.76 36.15 -14.62
CA LYS A 311 -6.62 36.66 -15.68
C LYS A 311 -6.73 38.17 -15.48
N GLY A 312 -6.13 38.92 -16.38
CA GLY A 312 -6.22 40.36 -16.56
C GLY A 312 -5.85 40.63 -18.00
#